data_AF-A0A7C1W2P3-F1
#
_entry.id   AF-A0A7C1W2P3-F1
#
_cell.length_a   1.000
_cell.length_b   1.000
_cell.length_c   1.000
_cell.angle_alpha   90.00
_cell.angle_beta   90.00
_cell.angle_gamma   90.00
#
_symmetry.space_group_name_H-M   'P 1'
#
loop_
_entity.id
_entity.type
_entity.pdbx_description
1 polymer ?
#
loop_
_entity_poly.entity_id
_entity_poly.type
_entity_poly.pdbx_seq_one_letter_code
_entity_poly.pdbx_strand_id
1 'polypeptide(L)'
;MREDEDFVTRCYYERDPNTIYNGGIEYEQIIEEDFDAIIVESYASIPYQDVEKLVVNLKDRGVPSYIFVHEGSKEEMKYSALNIFNGIIVFDSRYMEMLKGYGENFTIIPYPCNPVIEGNRKFMEDGLKLFSFGRQPEREYIDFIESLKKLRSRYEFTYKIVRSNGLLTFNEKWIIQEQRRLGETSEIYNLLHSSDIHLLPKRKTDKVVVSSTLC
;
A
#
# COMPACT_ATOMS: atom_id res chain seq x y z
N MET A 1 3.33 -18.17 0.02
CA MET A 1 3.56 -17.18 -1.04
C MET A 1 2.88 -17.73 -2.28
N ARG A 2 2.35 -16.89 -3.18
CA ARG A 2 1.99 -17.38 -4.51
C ARG A 2 3.29 -17.73 -5.23
N GLU A 3 3.24 -18.73 -6.09
CA GLU A 3 4.35 -18.98 -7.02
C GLU A 3 4.43 -17.80 -7.98
N ASP A 4 5.66 -17.47 -8.37
CA ASP A 4 5.89 -16.42 -9.35
C ASP A 4 5.36 -16.90 -10.70
N GLU A 5 4.75 -15.99 -11.46
CA GLU A 5 4.34 -16.29 -12.83
C GLU A 5 5.57 -16.52 -13.73
N ASP A 6 5.42 -17.28 -14.83
CA ASP A 6 6.54 -17.66 -15.70
C ASP A 6 7.32 -16.48 -16.32
N PHE A 7 6.70 -15.30 -16.38
CA PHE A 7 7.32 -14.07 -16.89
C PHE A 7 8.09 -13.28 -15.81
N VAL A 8 8.05 -13.72 -14.55
CA VAL A 8 8.70 -13.03 -13.43
C VAL A 8 10.14 -13.51 -13.29
N THR A 9 11.08 -12.57 -13.38
CA THR A 9 12.49 -12.81 -13.07
C THR A 9 12.85 -12.04 -11.80
N ARG A 10 13.27 -12.77 -10.76
CA ARG A 10 13.81 -12.16 -9.54
C ARG A 10 15.23 -11.68 -9.80
N CYS A 11 15.39 -10.37 -9.91
CA CYS A 11 16.67 -9.72 -10.21
C CYS A 11 17.04 -8.63 -9.19
N TYR A 12 16.41 -8.62 -8.01
CA TYR A 12 16.80 -7.74 -6.93
C TYR A 12 16.44 -8.30 -5.56
N TYR A 13 17.10 -7.78 -4.53
CA TYR A 13 16.81 -8.05 -3.14
C TYR A 13 16.61 -6.75 -2.38
N GLU A 14 15.62 -6.77 -1.48
CA GLU A 14 15.23 -5.61 -0.70
C GLU A 14 16.29 -5.23 0.32
N ARG A 15 16.34 -3.93 0.60
CA ARG A 15 17.06 -3.41 1.75
C ARG A 15 16.30 -3.73 3.02
N ASP A 16 17.04 -4.13 4.05
CA ASP A 16 16.48 -4.23 5.39
C ASP A 16 15.96 -2.84 5.82
N PRO A 17 14.68 -2.69 6.15
CA PRO A 17 14.13 -1.40 6.57
C PRO A 17 14.84 -0.79 7.79
N ASN A 18 15.51 -1.62 8.61
CA ASN A 18 16.17 -1.20 9.85
C ASN A 18 17.68 -1.04 9.70
N THR A 19 18.28 -1.47 8.59
CA THR A 19 19.72 -1.31 8.34
C THR A 19 19.96 -0.71 6.96
N ILE A 20 20.84 0.29 6.86
CA ILE A 20 21.19 0.91 5.57
C ILE A 20 21.94 -0.09 4.67
N TYR A 21 22.35 -1.24 5.20
CA TYR A 21 23.16 -2.25 4.56
C TYR A 21 22.30 -3.45 4.12
N ASN A 22 22.72 -4.10 3.03
CA ASN A 22 22.02 -5.19 2.33
C ASN A 22 20.87 -4.68 1.46
N GLY A 23 20.72 -5.28 0.28
CA GLY A 23 19.90 -4.81 -0.84
C GLY A 23 20.76 -4.58 -2.08
N GLY A 24 20.21 -4.84 -3.27
CA GLY A 24 20.92 -4.71 -4.54
C GLY A 24 20.12 -5.29 -5.69
N ILE A 25 20.63 -5.10 -6.90
CA ILE A 25 20.06 -5.64 -8.14
C ILE A 25 21.11 -6.52 -8.85
N GLU A 26 20.65 -7.51 -9.60
CA GLU A 26 21.46 -8.30 -10.53
C GLU A 26 21.75 -7.45 -11.78
N TYR A 27 22.62 -6.45 -11.63
CA TYR A 27 22.80 -5.36 -12.60
C TYR A 27 23.17 -5.86 -13.99
N GLU A 28 24.14 -6.77 -14.08
CA GLU A 28 24.62 -7.33 -15.34
C GLU A 28 23.53 -8.12 -16.06
N GLN A 29 22.73 -8.87 -15.32
CA GLN A 29 21.60 -9.61 -15.90
C GLN A 29 20.57 -8.65 -16.49
N ILE A 30 20.21 -7.59 -15.75
CA ILE A 30 19.20 -6.62 -16.20
C ILE A 30 19.70 -5.86 -17.43
N ILE A 31 20.97 -5.44 -17.45
CA ILE A 31 21.47 -4.59 -18.54
C ILE A 31 21.65 -5.34 -19.87
N GLU A 32 21.74 -6.68 -19.85
CA GLU A 32 21.82 -7.50 -21.07
C GLU A 32 20.47 -7.65 -21.80
N GLU A 33 19.35 -7.38 -21.11
CA GLU A 33 18.02 -7.44 -21.69
C GLU A 33 17.73 -6.28 -22.66
N ASP A 34 16.83 -6.52 -23.61
CA ASP A 34 16.39 -5.54 -24.60
C ASP A 34 15.03 -4.94 -24.20
N PHE A 35 15.07 -3.90 -23.36
CA PHE A 35 13.86 -3.26 -22.85
C PHE A 35 13.37 -2.12 -23.74
N ASP A 36 12.07 -2.11 -24.04
CA ASP A 36 11.40 -0.94 -24.61
C ASP A 36 11.24 0.21 -23.60
N ALA A 37 11.11 -0.13 -22.31
CA ALA A 37 10.98 0.81 -21.20
C ALA A 37 11.25 0.11 -19.86
N ILE A 38 11.55 0.89 -18.81
CA ILE A 38 11.59 0.41 -17.42
C ILE A 38 10.60 1.18 -16.55
N ILE A 39 9.84 0.45 -15.73
CA ILE A 39 8.94 1.01 -14.73
C ILE A 39 9.45 0.60 -13.35
N VAL A 40 9.69 1.58 -12.49
CA VAL A 40 10.17 1.39 -11.12
C VAL A 40 9.05 1.71 -10.15
N GLU A 41 8.56 0.69 -9.45
CA GLU A 41 7.70 0.86 -8.28
C GLU A 41 8.60 1.17 -7.08
N SER A 42 8.77 2.44 -6.74
CA SER A 42 9.68 2.88 -5.67
C SER A 42 9.01 2.80 -4.30
N TYR A 43 9.73 2.25 -3.33
CA TYR A 43 9.31 2.15 -1.93
C TYR A 43 10.55 2.11 -1.03
N ALA A 44 10.36 2.31 0.27
CA ALA A 44 11.43 2.52 1.24
C ALA A 44 12.57 1.47 1.25
N SER A 45 12.29 0.24 0.81
CA SER A 45 13.25 -0.87 0.80
C SER A 45 13.90 -1.14 -0.56
N ILE A 46 13.63 -0.35 -1.60
CA ILE A 46 14.27 -0.53 -2.90
C ILE A 46 15.78 -0.19 -2.83
N PRO A 47 16.66 -0.89 -3.57
CA PRO A 47 18.08 -0.53 -3.66
C PRO A 47 18.31 0.74 -4.49
N TYR A 48 17.95 1.90 -3.94
CA TYR A 48 17.95 3.20 -4.63
C TYR A 48 19.20 3.46 -5.46
N GLN A 49 20.41 3.33 -4.89
CA GLN A 49 21.66 3.65 -5.58
C GLN A 49 21.91 2.77 -6.82
N ASP A 50 21.52 1.50 -6.77
CA ASP A 50 21.71 0.61 -7.92
C ASP A 50 20.63 0.85 -8.97
N VAL A 51 19.41 1.17 -8.55
CA VAL A 51 18.36 1.64 -9.47
C VAL A 51 18.79 2.93 -10.16
N GLU A 52 19.42 3.89 -9.47
CA GLU A 52 19.94 5.11 -10.11
C GLU A 52 20.95 4.81 -11.21
N LYS A 53 21.95 3.97 -10.90
CA LYS A 53 22.96 3.57 -11.88
C LYS A 53 22.30 2.90 -13.09
N LEU A 54 21.33 2.02 -12.84
CA LEU A 54 20.62 1.29 -13.89
C LEU A 54 19.85 2.25 -14.80
N VAL A 55 19.02 3.15 -14.24
CA VAL A 55 18.17 4.02 -15.05
C VAL A 55 18.98 5.06 -15.82
N VAL A 56 20.10 5.53 -15.27
CA VAL A 56 21.02 6.41 -16.01
C VAL A 56 21.65 5.65 -17.18
N ASN A 57 22.13 4.43 -16.96
CA ASN A 57 22.75 3.63 -18.02
C ASN A 57 21.74 3.29 -19.15
N LEU A 58 20.54 2.83 -18.78
CA LEU A 58 19.48 2.51 -19.73
C LEU A 58 19.03 3.76 -20.53
N LYS A 59 18.94 4.91 -19.87
CA LYS A 59 18.62 6.18 -20.52
C LYS A 59 19.68 6.59 -21.55
N ASP A 60 20.96 6.40 -21.25
CA ASP A 60 22.06 6.66 -22.21
C ASP A 60 21.99 5.73 -23.44
N ARG A 61 21.36 4.56 -23.30
CA ARG A 61 21.05 3.63 -24.39
C ARG A 61 19.75 3.94 -25.12
N GLY A 62 19.02 4.97 -24.71
CA GLY A 62 17.74 5.39 -25.31
C GLY A 62 16.50 4.70 -24.73
N VAL A 63 16.63 3.92 -23.66
CA VAL A 63 15.50 3.24 -23.00
C VAL A 63 14.84 4.21 -22.02
N PRO A 64 13.54 4.55 -22.18
CA PRO A 64 12.84 5.43 -21.26
C PRO A 64 12.56 4.75 -19.91
N SER A 65 12.63 5.53 -18.83
CA SER A 65 12.39 5.09 -17.46
C SER A 65 11.28 5.88 -16.78
N TYR A 66 10.40 5.19 -16.05
CA TYR A 66 9.29 5.78 -15.31
C TYR A 66 9.33 5.31 -13.86
N ILE A 67 8.94 6.17 -12.92
CA ILE A 67 8.88 5.84 -11.50
C ILE A 67 7.48 6.08 -10.95
N PHE A 68 6.95 5.10 -10.22
CA PHE A 68 5.81 5.26 -9.33
C PHE A 68 6.31 5.45 -7.90
N VAL A 69 5.98 6.58 -7.28
CA VAL A 69 6.42 6.92 -5.92
C VAL A 69 5.43 6.37 -4.89
N HIS A 70 5.84 5.38 -4.09
CA HIS A 70 5.04 4.85 -2.96
C HIS A 70 5.50 5.34 -1.59
N GLU A 71 6.62 6.05 -1.53
CA GLU A 71 7.10 6.68 -0.30
C GLU A 71 6.04 7.59 0.30
N GLY A 72 5.85 7.49 1.62
CA GLY A 72 4.89 8.29 2.33
C GLY A 72 5.45 9.64 2.75
N SER A 73 6.76 9.84 2.72
CA SER A 73 7.39 11.12 3.06
C SER A 73 8.67 11.39 2.27
N LYS A 74 9.10 12.65 2.26
CA LYS A 74 10.33 13.08 1.59
C LYS A 74 11.57 12.45 2.22
N GLU A 75 11.55 12.21 3.52
CA GLU A 75 12.68 11.62 4.26
C GLU A 75 12.92 10.16 3.90
N GLU A 76 11.89 9.46 3.42
CA GLU A 76 12.00 8.08 2.92
C GLU A 76 12.64 8.02 1.53
N MET A 77 12.57 9.12 0.77
CA MET A 77 13.15 9.19 -0.57
C MET A 77 14.68 9.24 -0.50
N LYS A 78 15.36 8.32 -1.19
CA LYS A 78 16.83 8.20 -1.19
C LYS A 78 17.48 8.31 -2.57
N TYR A 79 16.74 8.61 -3.63
CA TYR A 79 17.32 9.01 -4.90
C TYR A 79 18.03 10.36 -4.78
N SER A 80 19.11 10.61 -5.50
CA SER A 80 19.75 11.92 -5.65
C SER A 80 18.80 12.97 -6.24
N ALA A 81 18.03 12.61 -7.27
CA ALA A 81 16.98 13.43 -7.88
C ALA A 81 16.01 12.53 -8.66
N LEU A 82 14.72 12.87 -8.72
CA LEU A 82 13.76 12.11 -9.52
C LEU A 82 13.82 12.46 -11.02
N ASN A 83 14.45 13.58 -11.40
CA ASN A 83 14.61 13.97 -12.80
C ASN A 83 15.56 13.06 -13.61
N ILE A 84 16.17 12.07 -12.96
CA ILE A 84 16.87 10.98 -13.66
C ILE A 84 15.90 10.16 -14.50
N PHE A 85 14.65 9.99 -14.02
CA PHE A 85 13.58 9.30 -14.72
C PHE A 85 12.97 10.19 -15.82
N ASN A 86 12.45 9.57 -16.88
CA ASN A 86 11.74 10.26 -17.95
C ASN A 86 10.33 10.70 -17.53
N GLY A 87 9.70 9.98 -16.59
CA GLY A 87 8.42 10.37 -16.03
C GLY A 87 8.29 10.00 -14.55
N ILE A 88 7.76 10.94 -13.76
CA ILE A 88 7.51 10.76 -12.33
C ILE A 88 6.01 10.65 -12.14
N ILE A 89 5.57 9.51 -11.62
CA ILE A 89 4.16 9.15 -11.46
C ILE A 89 3.82 9.09 -9.98
N VAL A 90 2.71 9.74 -9.62
CA VAL A 90 2.20 9.80 -8.25
C VAL A 90 0.71 9.52 -8.22
N PHE A 91 0.18 9.09 -7.07
CA PHE A 91 -1.22 8.68 -6.94
C PHE A 91 -2.19 9.83 -6.67
N ASP A 92 -1.69 10.95 -6.16
CA ASP A 92 -2.49 12.07 -5.63
C ASP A 92 -1.66 13.36 -5.61
N SER A 93 -2.29 14.52 -5.76
CA SER A 93 -1.60 15.81 -5.77
C SER A 93 -0.81 16.11 -4.49
N ARG A 94 -1.16 15.50 -3.34
CA ARG A 94 -0.41 15.62 -2.08
C ARG A 94 1.03 15.15 -2.19
N TYR A 95 1.33 14.20 -3.08
CA TYR A 95 2.70 13.77 -3.36
C TYR A 95 3.54 14.89 -3.99
N MET A 96 2.95 15.75 -4.82
CA MET A 96 3.68 16.84 -5.47
C MET A 96 4.20 17.85 -4.45
N GLU A 97 3.40 18.16 -3.42
CA GLU A 97 3.85 19.02 -2.33
C GLU A 97 4.92 18.31 -1.48
N MET A 98 4.72 17.03 -1.16
CA MET A 98 5.69 16.21 -0.43
C MET A 98 7.05 16.15 -1.15
N LEU A 99 7.05 16.06 -2.48
CA LEU A 99 8.24 15.90 -3.33
C LEU A 99 8.78 17.23 -3.87
N LYS A 100 8.29 18.36 -3.36
CA LYS A 100 8.73 19.68 -3.84
C LYS A 100 10.26 19.82 -3.75
N GLY A 101 10.85 20.20 -4.88
CA GLY A 101 12.30 20.35 -5.06
C GLY A 101 13.07 19.04 -5.27
N TYR A 102 12.39 17.90 -5.44
CA TYR A 102 13.01 16.59 -5.70
C TYR A 102 12.86 16.14 -7.16
N GLY A 103 11.86 16.65 -7.85
CA GLY A 103 11.61 16.44 -9.27
C GLY A 103 10.58 17.42 -9.81
N GLU A 104 10.37 17.37 -11.12
CA GLU A 104 9.42 18.21 -11.85
C GLU A 104 8.56 17.35 -12.81
N ASN A 105 7.50 17.91 -13.38
CA ASN A 105 6.65 17.24 -14.38
C ASN A 105 5.96 15.95 -13.89
N PHE A 106 5.40 15.99 -12.70
CA PHE A 106 4.63 14.88 -12.13
C PHE A 106 3.38 14.56 -12.97
N THR A 107 3.11 13.27 -13.17
CA THR A 107 1.85 12.76 -13.71
C THR A 107 1.06 12.08 -12.61
N ILE A 108 -0.22 12.43 -12.47
CA ILE A 108 -1.10 11.78 -11.50
C ILE A 108 -1.77 10.58 -12.17
N ILE A 109 -1.48 9.38 -11.70
CA ILE A 109 -2.22 8.16 -12.02
C ILE A 109 -2.78 7.61 -10.71
N PRO A 110 -4.10 7.73 -10.45
CA PRO A 110 -4.70 7.26 -9.21
C PRO A 110 -4.41 5.78 -8.95
N TYR A 111 -4.30 5.43 -7.67
CA TYR A 111 -4.12 4.04 -7.28
C TYR A 111 -5.33 3.22 -7.78
N PRO A 112 -5.11 2.05 -8.41
CA PRO A 112 -6.21 1.26 -8.94
C PRO A 112 -7.16 0.81 -7.81
N CYS A 113 -8.46 0.99 -8.00
CA CYS A 113 -9.47 0.38 -7.12
C CYS A 113 -10.18 -0.77 -7.81
N ASN A 114 -10.67 -1.69 -6.99
CA ASN A 114 -11.59 -2.72 -7.46
C ASN A 114 -12.97 -2.08 -7.73
N PRO A 115 -13.71 -2.56 -8.73
CA PRO A 115 -15.02 -2.02 -9.07
C PRO A 115 -16.03 -2.19 -7.92
N VAL A 116 -17.01 -1.30 -7.79
CA VAL A 116 -18.12 -1.55 -6.87
C VAL A 116 -18.94 -2.75 -7.34
N ILE A 117 -19.08 -3.76 -6.48
CA ILE A 117 -20.00 -4.88 -6.67
C ILE A 117 -21.07 -4.77 -5.60
N GLU A 118 -22.34 -4.68 -6.02
CA GLU A 118 -23.47 -4.59 -5.11
C GLU A 118 -23.70 -5.92 -4.38
N GLY A 119 -23.92 -5.84 -3.07
CA GLY A 119 -24.40 -6.97 -2.26
C GLY A 119 -25.92 -6.95 -2.15
N ASN A 120 -26.50 -8.08 -1.73
CA ASN A 120 -27.95 -8.25 -1.53
C ASN A 120 -28.40 -8.19 -0.06
N ARG A 121 -27.45 -8.05 0.88
CA ARG A 121 -27.70 -7.93 2.32
C ARG A 121 -28.47 -6.65 2.65
N LYS A 122 -29.50 -6.76 3.50
CA LYS A 122 -30.18 -5.58 4.07
C LYS A 122 -29.44 -5.08 5.31
N PHE A 123 -29.43 -3.75 5.50
CA PHE A 123 -28.82 -3.12 6.66
C PHE A 123 -29.41 -3.70 7.96
N MET A 124 -28.53 -4.17 8.85
CA MET A 124 -28.87 -4.77 10.15
C MET A 124 -29.80 -6.01 10.08
N GLU A 125 -29.86 -6.74 8.95
CA GLU A 125 -30.75 -7.91 8.82
C GLU A 125 -30.52 -8.99 9.89
N ASP A 126 -29.28 -9.09 10.38
CA ASP A 126 -28.84 -10.02 11.40
C ASP A 126 -28.01 -9.31 12.49
N GLY A 127 -28.42 -8.08 12.82
CA GLY A 127 -27.74 -7.20 13.76
C GLY A 127 -26.71 -6.29 13.09
N LEU A 128 -26.29 -5.24 13.81
CA LEU A 128 -25.32 -4.27 13.30
C LEU A 128 -23.90 -4.87 13.28
N LYS A 129 -23.28 -4.89 12.11
CA LYS A 129 -21.96 -5.46 11.86
C LYS A 129 -20.99 -4.41 11.32
N LEU A 130 -19.92 -4.18 12.06
CA LEU A 130 -18.81 -3.34 11.65
C LEU A 130 -17.66 -4.23 11.20
N PHE A 131 -16.87 -3.75 10.25
CA PHE A 131 -15.76 -4.51 9.70
C PHE A 131 -14.56 -3.62 9.39
N SER A 132 -13.37 -4.16 9.58
CA SER A 132 -12.10 -3.60 9.12
C SER A 132 -11.18 -4.71 8.65
N PHE A 133 -10.35 -4.42 7.65
CA PHE A 133 -9.26 -5.31 7.25
C PHE A 133 -7.96 -4.57 6.94
N GLY A 134 -6.84 -5.28 7.05
CA GLY A 134 -5.54 -4.82 6.57
C GLY A 134 -4.40 -5.00 7.56
N ARG A 135 -3.43 -4.09 7.49
CA ARG A 135 -2.14 -4.16 8.20
C ARG A 135 -1.90 -2.98 9.13
N GLN A 136 -2.91 -2.16 9.37
CA GLN A 136 -2.78 -0.93 10.13
C GLN A 136 -2.26 -1.23 11.54
N PRO A 137 -1.34 -0.41 12.09
CA PRO A 137 -0.82 -0.60 13.43
C PRO A 137 -1.92 -0.37 14.48
N GLU A 138 -1.76 -0.97 15.66
CA GLU A 138 -2.77 -0.88 16.74
C GLU A 138 -3.16 0.56 17.09
N ARG A 139 -2.20 1.49 17.05
CA ARG A 139 -2.43 2.92 17.30
C ARG A 139 -3.47 3.57 16.37
N GLU A 140 -3.72 3.03 15.18
CA GLU A 140 -4.74 3.54 14.25
C GLU A 140 -6.16 3.07 14.61
N TYR A 141 -6.28 2.07 15.47
CA TYR A 141 -7.56 1.55 15.96
C TYR A 141 -8.03 2.21 17.26
N ILE A 142 -7.12 2.79 18.06
CA ILE A 142 -7.43 3.30 19.41
C ILE A 142 -8.63 4.25 19.40
N ASP A 143 -8.60 5.29 18.56
CA ASP A 143 -9.66 6.30 18.51
C ASP A 143 -11.02 5.71 18.08
N PHE A 144 -11.00 4.70 17.19
CA PHE A 144 -12.18 3.98 16.75
C PHE A 144 -12.74 3.09 17.87
N ILE A 145 -11.89 2.31 18.54
CA ILE A 145 -12.31 1.44 19.63
C ILE A 145 -12.89 2.23 20.79
N GLU A 146 -12.28 3.35 21.18
CA GLU A 146 -12.80 4.20 22.26
C GLU A 146 -14.15 4.84 21.88
N SER A 147 -14.32 5.22 20.60
CA SER A 147 -15.62 5.71 20.10
C SER A 147 -16.68 4.60 20.10
N LEU A 148 -16.32 3.39 19.69
CA LEU A 148 -17.21 2.23 19.68
C LEU A 148 -17.59 1.81 21.11
N LYS A 149 -16.68 1.83 22.09
CA LYS A 149 -17.02 1.58 23.51
C LYS A 149 -18.12 2.53 24.00
N LYS A 150 -18.05 3.82 23.64
CA LYS A 150 -19.10 4.80 23.96
C LYS A 150 -20.41 4.46 23.27
N LEU A 151 -20.37 4.11 21.98
CA LEU A 151 -21.55 3.71 21.21
C LEU A 151 -22.19 2.42 21.73
N ARG A 152 -21.39 1.50 22.28
CA ARG A 152 -21.85 0.23 22.83
C ARG A 152 -22.83 0.41 23.99
N SER A 153 -22.78 1.54 24.69
CA SER A 153 -23.77 1.89 25.73
C SER A 153 -25.18 2.13 25.19
N ARG A 154 -25.35 2.31 23.88
CA ARG A 154 -26.62 2.64 23.22
C ARG A 154 -27.04 1.62 22.16
N TYR A 155 -26.08 0.92 21.56
CA TYR A 155 -26.32 0.03 20.44
C TYR A 155 -25.62 -1.31 20.64
N GLU A 156 -26.32 -2.38 20.26
CA GLU A 156 -25.77 -3.74 20.12
C GLU A 156 -25.15 -3.89 18.73
N PHE A 157 -23.89 -4.29 18.68
CA PHE A 157 -23.18 -4.56 17.42
C PHE A 157 -22.00 -5.51 17.63
N THR A 158 -21.53 -6.07 16.52
CA THR A 158 -20.26 -6.80 16.45
C THR A 158 -19.27 -6.06 15.57
N TYR A 159 -17.98 -6.11 15.92
CA TYR A 159 -16.90 -5.53 15.14
C TYR A 159 -15.89 -6.60 14.73
N LYS A 160 -15.89 -6.96 13.45
CA LYS A 160 -14.96 -7.92 12.87
C LYS A 160 -13.68 -7.23 12.37
N ILE A 161 -12.52 -7.73 12.78
CA ILE A 161 -11.22 -7.20 12.39
C ILE A 161 -10.39 -8.34 11.81
N VAL A 162 -10.03 -8.25 10.52
CA VAL A 162 -9.17 -9.24 9.85
C VAL A 162 -7.80 -8.62 9.55
N ARG A 163 -6.74 -9.14 10.18
CA ARG A 163 -5.38 -8.59 10.04
C ARG A 163 -4.36 -9.66 9.68
N SER A 164 -3.42 -9.33 8.81
CA SER A 164 -2.29 -10.24 8.55
C SER A 164 -1.14 -10.08 9.55
N ASN A 165 -1.04 -8.92 10.23
CA ASN A 165 0.06 -8.56 11.13
C ASN A 165 -0.27 -8.82 12.62
N GLY A 166 -0.86 -9.97 12.93
CA GLY A 166 -1.23 -10.33 14.30
C GLY A 166 -2.58 -9.77 14.77
N LEU A 167 -2.99 -10.21 15.96
CA LEU A 167 -4.16 -9.68 16.67
C LEU A 167 -3.83 -8.35 17.35
N LEU A 168 -4.86 -7.54 17.61
CA LEU A 168 -4.77 -6.34 18.44
C LEU A 168 -4.96 -6.71 19.91
N THR A 169 -4.46 -5.87 20.82
CA THR A 169 -4.59 -6.07 22.27
C THR A 169 -6.00 -5.84 22.83
N PHE A 170 -6.93 -5.31 22.02
CA PHE A 170 -8.30 -5.04 22.44
C PHE A 170 -9.08 -6.34 22.70
N ASN A 171 -9.60 -6.50 23.92
CA ASN A 171 -10.28 -7.71 24.37
C ASN A 171 -11.72 -7.44 24.82
N GLU A 172 -12.53 -6.90 23.92
CA GLU A 172 -13.96 -6.67 24.15
C GLU A 172 -14.78 -7.82 23.57
N LYS A 173 -15.83 -8.28 24.27
CA LYS A 173 -16.66 -9.42 23.83
C LYS A 173 -17.33 -9.23 22.46
N TRP A 174 -17.52 -7.98 22.05
CA TRP A 174 -18.14 -7.61 20.77
C TRP A 174 -17.12 -7.42 19.64
N ILE A 175 -15.82 -7.61 19.92
CA ILE A 175 -14.75 -7.58 18.90
C ILE A 175 -14.39 -9.02 18.52
N ILE A 176 -14.46 -9.31 17.22
CA ILE A 176 -14.08 -10.61 16.65
C ILE A 176 -12.83 -10.38 15.81
N GLN A 177 -11.71 -11.00 16.17
CA GLN A 177 -10.45 -10.83 15.46
C GLN A 177 -10.03 -12.11 14.74
N GLU A 178 -9.57 -11.98 13.49
CA GLU A 178 -8.97 -13.07 12.71
C GLU A 178 -7.56 -12.66 12.26
N GLN A 179 -6.57 -13.52 12.51
CA GLN A 179 -5.23 -13.34 11.96
C GLN A 179 -5.06 -14.17 10.69
N ARG A 180 -5.25 -13.54 9.52
CA ARG A 180 -4.99 -14.17 8.22
C ARG A 180 -4.76 -13.13 7.12
N ARG A 181 -4.15 -13.56 6.02
CA ARG A 181 -4.04 -12.76 4.79
C ARG A 181 -5.28 -13.04 3.92
N LEU A 182 -5.94 -11.98 3.48
CA LEU A 182 -7.00 -12.06 2.46
C LEU A 182 -6.31 -12.18 1.10
N GLY A 183 -6.41 -13.36 0.48
CA GLY A 183 -5.67 -13.71 -0.72
C GLY A 183 -6.40 -13.35 -2.01
N GLU A 184 -7.72 -13.49 -2.01
CA GLU A 184 -8.56 -13.23 -3.18
C GLU A 184 -9.47 -12.03 -2.96
N THR A 185 -9.70 -11.26 -4.03
CA THR A 185 -10.62 -10.11 -4.00
C THR A 185 -12.05 -10.55 -3.63
N SER A 186 -12.47 -11.73 -4.06
CA SER A 186 -13.75 -12.37 -3.71
C SER A 186 -13.97 -12.46 -2.19
N GLU A 187 -12.93 -12.82 -1.43
CA GLU A 187 -13.00 -12.88 0.03
C GLU A 187 -13.25 -11.50 0.66
N ILE A 188 -12.64 -10.45 0.10
CA ILE A 188 -12.83 -9.07 0.57
C ILE A 188 -14.29 -8.65 0.33
N TYR A 189 -14.83 -8.90 -0.87
CA TYR A 189 -16.24 -8.64 -1.15
C TYR A 189 -17.16 -9.41 -0.22
N ASN A 190 -16.93 -10.71 0.02
CA ASN A 190 -17.75 -11.50 0.94
C ASN A 190 -17.76 -10.90 2.36
N LEU A 191 -16.63 -10.38 2.84
CA LEU A 191 -16.55 -9.72 4.14
C LEU A 191 -17.25 -8.35 4.15
N LEU A 192 -17.10 -7.57 3.08
CA LEU A 192 -17.81 -6.29 2.91
C LEU A 192 -19.33 -6.51 2.83
N HIS A 193 -19.79 -7.46 2.02
CA HIS A 193 -21.21 -7.79 1.84
C HIS A 193 -21.84 -8.46 3.05
N SER A 194 -21.04 -9.00 3.97
CA SER A 194 -21.52 -9.52 5.27
C SER A 194 -21.48 -8.49 6.41
N SER A 195 -21.17 -7.22 6.09
CA SER A 195 -21.02 -6.12 7.05
C SER A 195 -21.92 -4.94 6.69
N ASP A 196 -22.28 -4.12 7.68
CA ASP A 196 -23.09 -2.91 7.49
C ASP A 196 -22.22 -1.67 7.32
N ILE A 197 -21.13 -1.61 8.08
CA ILE A 197 -20.25 -0.44 8.14
C ILE A 197 -18.81 -0.93 8.01
N HIS A 198 -18.14 -0.52 6.92
CA HIS A 198 -16.70 -0.68 6.79
C HIS A 198 -16.01 0.50 7.46
N LEU A 199 -15.24 0.22 8.51
CA LEU A 199 -14.39 1.19 9.16
C LEU A 199 -13.02 1.16 8.48
N LEU A 200 -12.42 2.35 8.34
CA LEU A 200 -11.06 2.53 7.85
C LEU A 200 -10.22 3.12 8.99
N PRO A 201 -9.70 2.29 9.92
CA PRO A 201 -8.90 2.76 11.03
C PRO A 201 -7.66 3.46 10.49
N LYS A 202 -7.65 4.79 10.61
CA LYS A 202 -6.58 5.67 10.18
C LYS A 202 -6.44 6.77 11.21
N ARG A 203 -5.19 7.10 11.52
CA ARG A 203 -4.86 8.23 12.39
C ARG A 203 -4.25 9.35 11.55
N LYS A 204 -4.31 10.57 12.07
CA LYS A 204 -3.52 11.67 11.53
C LYS A 204 -2.04 11.24 11.43
N THR A 205 -1.46 11.45 10.26
CA THR A 205 -0.05 11.23 9.96
C THR A 205 0.42 12.34 9.04
N ASP A 206 1.70 12.69 9.14
CA ASP A 206 2.34 13.66 8.25
C ASP A 206 2.78 13.01 6.93
N LYS A 207 2.59 11.69 6.79
CA LYS A 207 2.85 10.96 5.55
C LYS A 207 1.68 11.09 4.58
N VAL A 208 1.99 11.17 3.29
CA VAL A 208 0.99 10.95 2.25
C VAL A 208 0.62 9.47 2.24
N VAL A 209 -0.66 9.19 2.42
CA VAL A 209 -1.19 7.83 2.44
C VAL A 209 -2.33 7.72 1.42
N VAL A 210 -2.29 6.63 0.66
CA VAL A 210 -3.30 6.26 -0.33
C VAL A 210 -3.94 4.95 0.11
N SER A 211 -5.26 4.86 -0.01
CA SER A 211 -6.01 3.64 0.33
C SER A 211 -6.56 3.04 -0.95
N SER A 212 -6.38 1.73 -1.12
CA SER A 212 -6.82 0.97 -2.29
C SER A 212 -8.23 0.40 -2.14
N THR A 213 -9.02 0.91 -1.20
CA THR A 213 -10.18 0.17 -0.69
C THR A 213 -11.27 0.03 -1.74
N LEU A 214 -11.91 1.11 -2.19
CA LEU A 214 -12.93 1.11 -3.25
C LEU A 214 -13.00 2.52 -3.86
N CYS A 215 -13.22 2.59 -5.16
CA CYS A 215 -13.96 3.66 -5.82
C CYS A 215 -15.27 3.05 -6.32
#